data_AF-A0A1T4RDA2-F1
#
_entry.id   AF-A0A1T4RDA2-F1
#
_cell.length_a   1.000
_cell.length_b   1.000
_cell.length_c   1.000
_cell.angle_alpha   90.00
_cell.angle_beta   90.00
_cell.angle_gamma   90.00
#
_symmetry.space_group_name_H-M   'P 1'
#
loop_
_entity.id
_entity.type
_entity.pdbx_description
1 polymer ?
#
loop_
_entity_poly.entity_id
_entity_poly.type
_entity_poly.pdbx_seq_one_letter_code
_entity_poly.pdbx_strand_id
1 'polypeptide(L)' 'MTINHITSSMLDSLPSRDKEIICRRFGLLGHESQTLQEVADEVGLTRERVRQLQVISLKKLRKYLQRDNYDISILFADTA' A
#
# COMPACT_ATOMS: atom_id res chain seq x y z
N MET A 1 9.00 -0.94 -8.83
CA MET A 1 8.91 -0.22 -7.54
C MET A 1 8.14 -1.08 -6.57
N THR A 2 8.86 -1.96 -5.86
CA THR A 2 8.32 -2.80 -4.80
C THR A 2 8.41 -2.00 -3.50
N ILE A 3 7.32 -1.90 -2.75
CA ILE A 3 7.30 -1.25 -1.43
C ILE A 3 7.30 -2.40 -0.43
N ASN A 4 8.48 -2.81 0.01
CA ASN A 4 8.63 -3.96 0.90
C ASN A 4 8.51 -3.60 2.39
N HIS A 5 8.56 -2.31 2.73
CA HIS A 5 8.58 -1.87 4.12
C HIS A 5 7.50 -0.81 4.41
N ILE A 6 6.28 -1.27 4.68
CA ILE A 6 5.22 -0.44 5.28
C ILE A 6 5.01 -0.91 6.71
N THR A 7 5.17 -0.03 7.68
CA THR A 7 4.97 -0.35 9.10
C THR A 7 3.49 -0.49 9.44
N SER A 8 3.13 -1.39 10.37
CA SER A 8 1.72 -1.61 10.77
C SER A 8 1.03 -0.31 11.22
N SER A 9 1.74 0.55 11.94
CA SER A 9 1.22 1.84 12.40
C SER A 9 0.80 2.76 11.26
N MET A 10 1.49 2.67 10.12
CA MET A 10 1.16 3.43 8.93
C MET A 10 -0.06 2.85 8.20
N LEU A 11 -0.19 1.53 8.18
CA LEU A 11 -1.37 0.83 7.65
C LEU A 11 -2.62 1.15 8.48
N ASP A 12 -2.49 1.30 9.79
CA ASP A 12 -3.61 1.65 10.68
C ASP A 12 -4.14 3.08 10.44
N SER A 13 -3.35 3.95 9.81
CA SER A 13 -3.81 5.28 9.40
C SER A 13 -4.68 5.27 8.13
N LEU A 14 -4.67 4.17 7.36
CA LEU A 14 -5.46 4.04 6.14
C LEU A 14 -6.85 3.47 6.43
N PRO A 15 -7.87 3.87 5.66
CA PRO A 15 -9.17 3.20 5.70
C PRO A 15 -9.00 1.70 5.46
N SER A 16 -9.79 0.88 6.16
CA SER A 16 -9.71 -0.60 6.13
C SER A 16 -9.66 -1.17 4.71
N ARG A 17 -10.42 -0.58 3.78
CA ARG A 17 -10.45 -0.97 2.36
C ARG A 17 -9.15 -0.63 1.61
N ASP A 18 -8.56 0.53 1.88
CA ASP A 18 -7.29 0.95 1.29
C ASP A 18 -6.14 0.10 1.87
N LYS A 19 -6.17 -0.16 3.19
CA LYS A 19 -5.25 -1.03 3.92
C LYS A 19 -5.22 -2.43 3.30
N GLU A 20 -6.38 -3.04 3.09
CA GLU A 20 -6.46 -4.39 2.53
C GLU A 20 -5.87 -4.48 1.12
N ILE A 21 -6.19 -3.52 0.25
CA ILE A 21 -5.65 -3.46 -1.11
C ILE A 21 -4.12 -3.31 -1.09
N ILE A 22 -3.58 -2.45 -0.22
CA ILE A 22 -2.14 -2.25 -0.07
C ILE A 22 -1.48 -3.49 0.52
N CYS A 23 -2.07 -4.13 1.53
CA CYS A 23 -1.52 -5.34 2.15
C CYS A 23 -1.43 -6.49 1.14
N ARG A 24 -2.49 -6.72 0.37
CA ARG A 24 -2.50 -7.72 -0.69
C ARG A 24 -1.51 -7.39 -1.81
N ARG A 25 -1.48 -6.14 -2.28
CA ARG A 25 -0.55 -5.69 -3.34
C ARG A 25 0.92 -5.89 -3.00
N PHE A 26 1.28 -5.63 -1.76
CA PHE A 26 2.68 -5.58 -1.31
C PHE A 26 3.07 -6.78 -0.46
N GLY A 27 2.17 -7.73 -0.24
CA GLY A 27 2.44 -8.92 0.56
C GLY A 27 2.71 -8.60 2.04
N LEU A 28 1.92 -7.69 2.62
CA LEU A 28 2.06 -7.26 4.01
C LEU A 28 1.05 -7.99 4.91
N LEU A 29 1.32 -8.01 6.22
CA LEU A 29 0.48 -8.70 7.23
C LEU A 29 0.30 -10.22 6.99
N GLY A 30 1.28 -10.86 6.34
CA GLY A 30 1.23 -12.29 6.04
C GLY A 30 0.43 -12.65 4.78
N HIS A 31 0.00 -11.65 4.00
CA HIS A 31 -0.49 -11.88 2.65
C HIS A 31 0.68 -12.05 1.68
N GLU A 32 0.48 -12.81 0.59
CA GLU A 32 1.41 -12.82 -0.54
C GLU A 32 1.24 -11.56 -1.40
N SER A 33 2.31 -11.12 -2.06
CA SER A 33 2.23 -9.99 -2.98
C SER A 33 1.41 -10.36 -4.21
N GLN A 34 0.22 -9.78 -4.34
CA GLN A 34 -0.69 -9.99 -5.45
C GLN A 34 -0.57 -8.89 -6.50
N THR A 35 -0.78 -9.28 -7.75
CA THR A 35 -0.82 -8.37 -8.89
C THR A 35 -2.04 -7.45 -8.84
N LEU A 36 -1.95 -6.37 -9.61
CA LEU A 36 -3.08 -5.48 -9.88
C LEU A 36 -4.37 -6.20 -10.30
N GLN A 37 -4.22 -7.28 -11.06
CA GLN A 37 -5.32 -8.04 -11.63
C GLN A 37 -5.91 -8.98 -10.58
N GLU A 38 -5.09 -9.72 -9.84
CA GLU A 38 -5.55 -10.64 -8.79
C GLU A 38 -6.31 -9.90 -7.69
N VAL A 39 -5.77 -8.76 -7.22
CA VAL A 39 -6.47 -7.94 -6.22
C VAL A 39 -7.79 -7.40 -6.79
N ALA A 40 -7.81 -7.00 -8.06
CA ALA A 40 -9.01 -6.52 -8.73
C ALA A 40 -10.10 -7.60 -8.81
N ASP A 41 -9.70 -8.83 -9.16
CA ASP A 41 -10.60 -9.98 -9.26
C ASP A 41 -11.15 -10.37 -7.88
N GLU A 42 -10.34 -10.35 -6.83
CA GLU A 42 -10.78 -10.66 -5.46
C GLU A 42 -11.73 -9.61 -4.86
N VAL A 43 -11.44 -8.31 -5.05
CA VAL A 43 -12.29 -7.23 -4.50
C VAL A 43 -13.44 -6.84 -5.43
N GLY A 44 -13.60 -7.52 -6.57
CA GLY A 44 -14.65 -7.25 -7.56
C GLY A 44 -14.55 -5.86 -8.18
N LEU A 45 -13.33 -5.34 -8.36
CA LEU A 45 -13.05 -4.04 -8.98
C LEU A 45 -12.32 -4.22 -10.30
N THR A 46 -12.25 -3.15 -11.10
CA THR A 46 -11.40 -3.16 -12.28
C THR A 46 -9.93 -2.95 -11.89
N ARG A 47 -9.03 -3.48 -12.71
CA ARG A 47 -7.58 -3.28 -12.59
C ARG A 47 -7.21 -1.80 -12.44
N GLU A 48 -7.81 -0.92 -13.24
CA GLU A 48 -7.54 0.52 -13.17
C GLU A 48 -8.07 1.13 -11.87
N ARG A 49 -9.21 0.65 -11.34
CA ARG A 49 -9.70 1.11 -10.05
C ARG A 49 -8.75 0.75 -8.91
N VAL A 50 -8.20 -0.45 -8.92
CA VAL A 50 -7.17 -0.88 -7.96
C VAL A 50 -5.87 -0.08 -8.13
N ARG A 51 -5.50 0.30 -9.35
CA ARG A 51 -4.38 1.21 -9.62
C ARG A 51 -4.61 2.58 -9.00
N GLN A 52 -5.79 3.16 -9.20
CA GLN A 52 -6.17 4.44 -8.61
C GLN A 52 -6.14 4.39 -7.08
N LEU A 53 -6.73 3.35 -6.47
CA LEU A 53 -6.76 3.18 -5.02
C LEU A 53 -5.35 3.06 -4.43
N GLN A 54 -4.44 2.35 -5.09
CA GLN A 54 -3.04 2.32 -4.69
C GLN A 54 -2.41 3.71 -4.74
N VAL A 55 -2.56 4.46 -5.83
CA VAL A 55 -2.00 5.82 -5.94
C VAL A 55 -2.57 6.74 -4.86
N ILE A 56 -3.87 6.67 -4.60
CA ILE A 56 -4.53 7.46 -3.54
C ILE A 56 -3.97 7.08 -2.17
N SER A 57 -3.83 5.79 -1.89
CA SER A 57 -3.26 5.27 -0.64
C SER A 57 -1.82 5.73 -0.46
N LEU A 58 -0.98 5.65 -1.50
CA LEU A 58 0.39 6.16 -1.48
C LEU A 58 0.45 7.67 -1.23
N LYS A 59 -0.48 8.43 -1.82
CA LYS A 59 -0.59 9.87 -1.58
C LYS A 59 -0.95 10.19 -0.13
N LYS A 60 -1.86 9.39 0.46
CA LYS A 60 -2.21 9.49 1.89
C LYS A 60 -1.02 9.12 2.75
N LEU A 61 -0.37 7.98 2.49
CA LEU A 61 0.84 7.52 3.16
C LEU A 61 1.88 8.65 3.21
N ARG A 62 2.21 9.25 2.06
CA ARG A 62 3.17 10.36 1.97
C ARG A 62 2.77 11.55 2.84
N LYS A 63 1.48 11.91 2.88
CA LYS A 63 0.97 12.99 3.75
C LYS A 63 1.13 12.65 5.23
N TYR A 64 0.89 11.39 5.62
CA TYR A 64 1.08 10.95 7.01
C TYR A 64 2.56 10.99 7.41
N LEU A 65 3.48 10.53 6.55
CA LEU A 65 4.92 10.62 6.84
C LEU A 65 5.39 12.07 7.03
N GLN A 66 4.91 12.97 6.18
CA GLN A 66 5.22 14.40 6.30
C GLN A 66 4.68 15.01 7.59
N ARG A 67 3.54 14.53 8.09
CA ARG A 67 2.92 15.04 9.31
C ARG A 67 3.62 14.52 10.57
N ASP A 68 3.98 13.24 10.59
CA ASP A 68 4.56 12.58 11.77
C ASP A 68 6.10 12.53 11.70
N ASN A 69 6.71 13.31 10.78
CA ASN A 69 8.15 13.46 10.58
C ASN A 69 8.90 12.14 10.33
N TYR A 70 8.22 11.15 9.74
CA TYR A 70 8.85 9.91 9.30
C TYR A 70 9.58 10.12 7.97
N ASP A 71 10.76 9.53 7.85
CA ASP A 71 11.53 9.61 6.62
C ASP A 71 10.87 8.77 5.51
N ILE A 72 10.61 9.40 4.36
CA ILE A 72 10.02 8.78 3.17
C ILE A 72 10.96 7.71 2.59
N SER A 73 12.27 7.80 2.89
CA SER A 73 13.26 6.78 2.53
C SER A 73 12.85 5.38 3.00
N ILE A 74 12.14 5.28 4.13
CA ILE A 74 11.67 4.01 4.72
C ILE A 74 10.77 3.22 3.76
N LEU A 75 9.95 3.88 2.94
CA LEU A 75 9.04 3.20 2.01
C LEU A 75 9.76 2.55 0.82
N PHE A 76 10.98 3.02 0.51
CA PHE A 76 11.74 2.59 -0.67
C PHE A 76 13.04 1.88 -0.31
N ALA A 77 13.26 1.54 0.97
CA ALA A 77 14.57 1.18 1.49
C ALA A 77 15.12 -0.20 1.04
N ASP A 78 14.36 -1.02 0.32
CA ASP A 78 14.87 -2.28 -0.24
C ASP A 78 15.14 -2.17 -1.75
N THR A 79 16.27 -1.55 -2.06
CA THR A 79 17.13 -1.96 -3.17
C THR A 79 18.59 -1.76 -2.73
N ALA A 80 19.14 -2.76 -2.04
CA ALA A 80 20.58 -2.98 -1.92
C ALA A 80 20.87 -4.37 -2.49
#